data_AF-A0A931U7H9-F1
#
_entry.id   AF-A0A931U7H9-F1
#
_cell.length_a   1.000
_cell.length_b   1.000
_cell.length_c   1.000
_cell.angle_alpha   90.00
_cell.angle_beta   90.00
_cell.angle_gamma   90.00
#
_symmetry.space_group_name_H-M   'P 1'
#
loop_
_entity.id
_entity.type
_entity.pdbx_description
1 polymer ?
#
loop_
_entity_poly.entity_id
_entity_poly.type
_entity_poly.pdbx_seq_one_letter_code
_entity_poly.pdbx_strand_id
1 'polypeptide(L)'
;MKEYSLEIPEHELAVEMLRLDPLGEADQKRILDFVTYNGNFDPSLITNAVGRNILFPFVEPIGSLDTVQISGAGHFDFGTTDNDGGQVVLIPNSLNGPIRPPSKNSGRFTHTTTVVLEGKDTTIVQNSPLGSYTEQAAREKFTNSIRATRLATAANCPFIVPLPITRIHYQDIPDGQGGRQSALVWGCPAKGARADGHVFALFNHATANLDKKQQEDTVSKKFQTFFLPLLNAMGRSARFLHQHGLCHYQMTYGNISPLLRDRHGRPKICLYDWETLLPTDAINPLLARAYDLGGVLGTNSAVLGLISERVGMSPESLFTLGYNSFLHFLSGYTGEDPNSLHTNLNLTQNEIFQSFESPHKVLDLLVDTVLPRIDR
;
A
#
# COMPACT_ATOMS: atom_id res chain seq x y z
N MET A 1 -18.22 6.12 15.38
CA MET A 1 -17.18 5.12 15.70
C MET A 1 -17.50 3.90 14.83
N LYS A 2 -16.53 3.29 14.13
CA LYS A 2 -16.80 2.00 13.48
C LYS A 2 -16.79 0.94 14.57
N GLU A 3 -17.88 0.21 14.72
CA GLU A 3 -17.95 -0.89 15.70
C GLU A 3 -17.36 -2.14 15.05
N TYR A 4 -16.19 -2.55 15.54
CA TYR A 4 -15.59 -3.84 15.20
C TYR A 4 -15.96 -4.85 16.28
N SER A 5 -16.39 -6.03 15.89
CA SER A 5 -16.57 -7.16 16.81
C SER A 5 -15.46 -8.18 16.62
N LEU A 6 -15.05 -8.82 17.71
CA LEU A 6 -14.09 -9.91 17.72
C LEU A 6 -14.83 -11.21 17.98
N GLU A 7 -14.65 -12.21 17.13
CA GLU A 7 -15.11 -13.56 17.43
C GLU A 7 -14.11 -14.20 18.40
N ILE A 8 -14.57 -14.47 19.62
CA ILE A 8 -13.72 -15.05 20.66
C ILE A 8 -13.78 -16.58 20.50
N PRO A 9 -12.65 -17.28 20.30
CA PRO A 9 -12.61 -18.73 20.28
C PRO A 9 -13.00 -19.33 21.64
N GLU A 10 -13.43 -20.59 21.66
CA GLU A 10 -13.82 -21.30 22.90
C GLU A 10 -12.67 -21.40 23.92
N HIS A 11 -11.43 -21.31 23.45
CA HIS A 11 -10.21 -21.37 24.25
C HIS A 11 -9.24 -20.27 23.82
N GLU A 12 -8.49 -19.75 24.79
CA GLU A 12 -7.40 -18.80 24.53
C GLU A 12 -6.32 -19.46 23.65
N LEU A 13 -5.83 -18.73 22.64
CA LEU A 13 -4.77 -19.23 21.77
C LEU A 13 -3.42 -19.14 22.49
N ALA A 14 -2.69 -20.26 22.56
CA ALA A 14 -1.32 -20.20 23.04
C ALA A 14 -0.40 -19.57 22.00
N VAL A 15 0.36 -18.55 22.41
CA VAL A 15 1.28 -17.82 21.55
C VAL A 15 2.66 -17.69 22.17
N GLU A 16 3.67 -17.62 21.30
CA GLU A 16 5.05 -17.27 21.66
C GLU A 16 5.41 -15.94 20.97
N MET A 17 5.74 -14.92 21.76
CA MET A 17 6.24 -13.63 21.26
C MET A 17 7.76 -13.64 21.17
N LEU A 18 8.29 -13.53 19.95
CA LEU A 18 9.72 -13.40 19.69
C LEU A 18 10.11 -11.92 19.65
N ARG A 19 10.47 -11.39 20.82
CA ARG A 19 10.66 -9.96 21.07
C ARG A 19 11.87 -9.38 20.33
N LEU A 20 11.70 -8.18 19.78
CA LEU A 20 12.77 -7.20 19.61
C LEU A 20 12.31 -5.89 20.27
N ASP A 21 13.20 -5.27 21.04
CA ASP A 21 12.95 -4.01 21.74
C ASP A 21 12.54 -2.84 20.80
N PRO A 22 11.90 -1.76 21.30
CA PRO A 22 11.36 -1.56 22.65
C PRO A 22 9.84 -1.31 22.58
N LEU A 23 9.03 -2.36 22.75
CA LEU A 23 7.63 -2.16 23.14
C LEU A 23 7.56 -1.88 24.64
N GLY A 24 6.83 -0.82 25.01
CA GLY A 24 6.42 -0.60 26.40
C GLY A 24 5.50 -1.73 26.88
N GLU A 25 5.51 -2.00 28.19
CA GLU A 25 4.75 -3.11 28.79
C GLU A 25 3.25 -3.04 28.48
N ALA A 26 2.69 -1.82 28.43
CA ALA A 26 1.27 -1.61 28.14
C ALA A 26 0.90 -2.00 26.70
N ASP A 27 1.71 -1.61 25.71
CA ASP A 27 1.50 -2.02 24.32
C ASP A 27 1.74 -3.51 24.11
N GLN A 28 2.76 -4.07 24.77
CA GLN A 28 3.00 -5.51 24.77
C GLN A 28 1.79 -6.28 25.31
N LYS A 29 1.25 -5.86 26.46
CA LYS A 29 0.06 -6.50 27.04
C LYS A 29 -1.13 -6.40 26.08
N ARG A 30 -1.39 -5.24 25.48
CA ARG A 30 -2.51 -5.07 24.53
C ARG A 30 -2.35 -5.93 23.28
N ILE A 31 -1.14 -6.02 22.73
CA ILE A 31 -0.83 -6.91 21.61
C ILE A 31 -1.10 -8.36 22.02
N LEU A 32 -0.62 -8.78 23.19
CA LEU A 32 -0.81 -10.13 23.70
C LEU A 32 -2.30 -10.45 23.90
N ASP A 33 -3.03 -9.60 24.63
CA ASP A 33 -4.46 -9.74 24.88
C ASP A 33 -5.26 -9.89 23.56
N PHE A 34 -4.86 -9.14 22.52
CA PHE A 34 -5.46 -9.25 21.19
C PHE A 34 -5.14 -10.59 20.51
N VAL A 35 -3.87 -10.97 20.41
CA VAL A 35 -3.47 -12.15 19.63
C VAL A 35 -3.83 -13.47 20.31
N THR A 36 -3.96 -13.50 21.64
CA THR A 36 -4.40 -14.71 22.36
C THR A 36 -5.92 -14.80 22.43
N TYR A 37 -6.64 -13.71 22.10
CA TYR A 37 -8.09 -13.62 22.26
C TYR A 37 -8.54 -13.79 23.73
N ASN A 38 -7.80 -13.20 24.67
CA ASN A 38 -7.97 -13.36 26.13
C ASN A 38 -9.34 -12.84 26.69
N GLY A 39 -10.24 -12.32 25.86
CA GLY A 39 -11.55 -11.78 26.29
C GLY A 39 -11.49 -10.43 27.03
N ASN A 40 -10.30 -10.01 27.50
CA ASN A 40 -10.07 -8.71 28.13
C ASN A 40 -9.68 -7.60 27.14
N PHE A 41 -9.42 -7.93 25.88
CA PHE A 41 -9.10 -6.92 24.86
C PHE A 41 -10.35 -6.13 24.49
N ASP A 42 -10.27 -4.80 24.53
CA ASP A 42 -11.34 -3.92 24.08
C ASP A 42 -11.33 -3.78 22.54
N PRO A 43 -12.29 -4.39 21.81
CA PRO A 43 -12.32 -4.33 20.35
C PRO A 43 -12.62 -2.92 19.81
N SER A 44 -13.12 -1.99 20.65
CA SER A 44 -13.34 -0.60 20.25
C SER A 44 -12.03 0.16 19.98
N LEU A 45 -10.89 -0.38 20.44
CA LEU A 45 -9.55 0.15 20.15
C LEU A 45 -9.11 -0.10 18.70
N ILE A 46 -9.81 -0.97 17.97
CA ILE A 46 -9.52 -1.24 16.56
C ILE A 46 -9.92 -0.01 15.74
N THR A 47 -8.92 0.62 15.14
CA THR A 47 -9.09 1.86 14.36
C THR A 47 -9.29 1.60 12.88
N ASN A 48 -8.71 0.51 12.37
CA ASN A 48 -8.85 0.09 11.00
C ASN A 48 -8.55 -1.41 10.87
N ALA A 49 -9.12 -2.03 9.85
CA ALA A 49 -8.91 -3.43 9.55
C ALA A 49 -9.06 -3.66 8.03
N VAL A 50 -8.03 -4.25 7.42
CA VAL A 50 -7.93 -4.42 5.96
C VAL A 50 -7.41 -5.82 5.66
N GLY A 51 -8.28 -6.71 5.22
CA GLY A 51 -7.93 -8.11 4.99
C GLY A 51 -7.48 -8.79 6.29
N ARG A 52 -6.19 -9.08 6.38
CA ARG A 52 -5.50 -9.69 7.53
C ARG A 52 -4.78 -8.71 8.45
N ASN A 53 -4.80 -7.42 8.10
CA ASN A 53 -4.09 -6.36 8.81
C ASN A 53 -5.06 -5.69 9.79
N ILE A 54 -4.78 -5.78 11.08
CA ILE A 54 -5.57 -5.14 12.14
C ILE A 54 -4.74 -4.03 12.78
N LEU A 55 -5.37 -2.88 13.02
CA LEU A 55 -4.68 -1.68 13.49
C LEU A 55 -5.32 -1.08 14.74
N PHE A 56 -4.50 -0.77 15.74
CA PHE A 56 -4.92 -0.04 16.94
C PHE A 56 -3.82 0.93 17.40
N PRO A 57 -4.18 2.03 18.09
CA PRO A 57 -3.22 3.07 18.47
C PRO A 57 -2.23 2.53 19.50
N PHE A 58 -0.99 3.01 19.45
CA PHE A 58 -0.07 2.83 20.58
C PHE A 58 -0.64 3.49 21.84
N VAL A 59 -0.32 2.94 23.02
CA VAL A 59 -0.57 3.63 24.29
C VAL A 59 0.28 4.90 24.34
N GLU A 60 1.54 4.81 23.94
CA GLU A 60 2.45 5.95 23.80
C GLU A 60 3.11 5.96 22.41
N PRO A 61 2.98 7.04 21.62
CA PRO A 61 3.58 7.11 20.29
C PRO A 61 5.10 6.94 20.30
N ILE A 62 5.64 6.14 19.37
CA ILE A 62 7.08 5.92 19.20
C ILE A 62 7.58 6.77 18.03
N GLY A 63 8.08 7.98 18.33
CA GLY A 63 8.53 8.91 17.30
C GLY A 63 7.38 9.35 16.39
N SER A 64 7.43 8.99 15.09
CA SER A 64 6.35 9.25 14.14
C SER A 64 5.34 8.09 14.01
N LEU A 65 5.50 7.02 14.79
CA LEU A 65 4.64 5.85 14.76
C LEU A 65 3.55 6.02 15.82
N ASP A 66 2.29 5.95 15.38
CA ASP A 66 1.11 6.22 16.21
C ASP A 66 0.16 5.00 16.34
N THR A 67 0.41 3.95 15.55
CA THR A 67 -0.37 2.72 15.53
C THR A 67 0.49 1.48 15.44
N VAL A 68 -0.03 0.39 16.00
CA VAL A 68 0.45 -0.96 15.77
C VAL A 68 -0.39 -1.57 14.65
N GLN A 69 0.26 -2.08 13.62
CA GLN A 69 -0.35 -2.99 12.65
C GLN A 69 0.06 -4.41 13.00
N ILE A 70 -0.92 -5.29 13.13
CA ILE A 70 -0.69 -6.73 13.24
C ILE A 70 -1.25 -7.40 11.99
N SER A 71 -0.38 -8.06 11.23
CA SER A 71 -0.79 -8.84 10.07
C SER A 71 -0.74 -10.31 10.40
N GLY A 72 -1.85 -10.99 10.15
CA GLY A 72 -1.95 -12.42 10.40
C GLY A 72 -2.31 -12.79 11.84
N ALA A 73 -2.94 -11.85 12.58
CA ALA A 73 -3.52 -12.12 13.88
C ALA A 73 -5.04 -12.24 13.89
N GLY A 74 -5.67 -12.07 12.73
CA GLY A 74 -7.10 -12.18 12.55
C GLY A 74 -7.47 -11.75 11.13
N HIS A 75 -8.66 -12.12 10.70
CA HIS A 75 -9.15 -11.81 9.35
C HIS A 75 -10.67 -11.66 9.33
N PHE A 76 -11.21 -11.10 8.25
CA PHE A 76 -12.63 -11.24 7.95
C PHE A 76 -12.83 -12.32 6.91
N ASP A 77 -13.97 -13.03 6.98
CA ASP A 77 -14.45 -13.86 5.89
C ASP A 77 -14.92 -12.97 4.74
N PHE A 78 -13.98 -12.55 3.92
CA PHE A 78 -14.29 -12.17 2.55
C PHE A 78 -14.26 -13.47 1.77
N GLY A 79 -15.39 -13.92 1.21
CA GLY A 79 -15.39 -15.05 0.28
C GLY A 79 -14.22 -14.91 -0.70
N THR A 80 -13.49 -16.01 -0.95
CA THR A 80 -12.21 -16.07 -1.69
C THR A 80 -12.03 -14.91 -2.67
N THR A 81 -11.11 -14.00 -2.35
CA THR A 81 -10.76 -12.86 -3.19
C THR A 81 -9.40 -13.12 -3.81
N ASP A 82 -9.38 -13.41 -5.12
CA ASP A 82 -8.17 -13.31 -5.92
C ASP A 82 -7.88 -11.82 -6.15
N ASN A 83 -6.65 -11.37 -5.84
CA ASN A 83 -6.22 -10.00 -6.11
C ASN A 83 -5.11 -10.01 -7.16
N ASP A 84 -5.49 -9.69 -8.39
CA ASP A 84 -4.56 -9.46 -9.49
C ASP A 84 -4.00 -8.05 -9.39
N GLY A 85 -2.99 -7.88 -8.51
CA GLY A 85 -1.85 -6.93 -8.50
C GLY A 85 -1.95 -5.46 -8.94
N GLY A 86 -3.03 -5.02 -9.57
CA GLY A 86 -3.10 -3.76 -10.32
C GLY A 86 -4.44 -3.04 -10.22
N GLN A 87 -5.42 -3.59 -9.50
CA GLN A 87 -6.68 -2.89 -9.28
C GLN A 87 -6.73 -2.33 -7.87
N VAL A 88 -7.12 -1.05 -7.76
CA VAL A 88 -7.64 -0.51 -6.50
C VAL A 88 -8.76 -1.45 -6.09
N VAL A 89 -8.49 -2.38 -5.16
CA VAL A 89 -9.54 -3.24 -4.65
C VAL A 89 -10.45 -2.32 -3.86
N LEU A 90 -11.50 -1.87 -4.52
CA LEU A 90 -12.62 -1.25 -3.88
C LEU A 90 -13.30 -2.36 -3.07
N ILE A 91 -12.73 -2.76 -1.93
CA ILE A 91 -13.40 -3.68 -1.02
C ILE A 91 -14.72 -2.99 -0.68
N PRO A 92 -15.88 -3.57 -1.03
CA PRO A 92 -17.16 -2.99 -0.72
C PRO A 92 -17.21 -2.71 0.78
N ASN A 93 -17.96 -1.67 1.17
CA ASN A 93 -18.18 -1.23 2.56
C ASN A 93 -18.68 -2.32 3.54
N SER A 94 -18.77 -3.60 3.16
CA SER A 94 -19.01 -4.72 4.06
C SER A 94 -17.73 -5.12 4.83
N LEU A 95 -17.14 -4.17 5.57
CA LEU A 95 -16.22 -4.45 6.68
C LEU A 95 -16.98 -4.72 8.00
N ASN A 96 -18.30 -4.95 7.93
CA ASN A 96 -19.17 -5.10 9.09
C ASN A 96 -19.26 -6.56 9.61
N GLY A 97 -18.27 -7.40 9.30
CA GLY A 97 -18.18 -8.76 9.83
C GLY A 97 -17.34 -8.80 11.12
N PRO A 98 -17.50 -9.82 11.97
CA PRO A 98 -16.58 -10.03 13.08
C PRO A 98 -15.18 -10.37 12.57
N ILE A 99 -14.16 -9.87 13.27
CA ILE A 99 -12.77 -10.29 13.08
C ILE A 99 -12.64 -11.70 13.67
N ARG A 100 -12.26 -12.66 12.84
CA ARG A 100 -12.08 -14.06 13.23
C ARG A 100 -10.63 -14.37 13.60
N PRO A 101 -10.40 -15.27 14.57
CA PRO A 101 -9.07 -15.78 14.88
C PRO A 101 -8.42 -16.49 13.69
N PRO A 102 -7.08 -16.51 13.64
CA PRO A 102 -6.38 -17.41 12.74
C PRO A 102 -6.80 -18.85 13.02
N SER A 103 -6.87 -19.66 11.96
CA SER A 103 -7.21 -21.09 12.08
C SER A 103 -6.56 -21.88 10.95
N LYS A 104 -6.45 -23.20 11.12
CA LYS A 104 -5.92 -24.08 10.05
C LYS A 104 -6.78 -24.02 8.77
N ASN A 105 -8.07 -23.71 8.93
CA ASN A 105 -9.07 -23.68 7.87
C ASN A 105 -9.32 -22.26 7.36
N SER A 106 -8.54 -21.26 7.83
CA SER A 106 -8.65 -19.90 7.29
C SER A 106 -8.43 -19.95 5.78
N GLY A 107 -9.25 -19.23 5.02
CA GLY A 107 -9.13 -19.19 3.57
C GLY A 107 -7.75 -18.69 3.12
N ARG A 108 -7.48 -18.79 1.81
CA ARG A 108 -6.23 -18.29 1.22
C ARG A 108 -6.54 -17.07 0.36
N PHE A 109 -5.60 -16.14 0.40
CA PHE A 109 -5.52 -15.01 -0.51
C PHE A 109 -4.43 -15.30 -1.53
N THR A 110 -4.82 -15.28 -2.80
CA THR A 110 -3.87 -15.36 -3.92
C THR A 110 -3.54 -13.93 -4.33
N HIS A 111 -2.26 -13.63 -4.33
CA HIS A 111 -1.77 -12.33 -4.76
C HIS A 111 -0.82 -12.50 -5.94
N THR A 112 -1.16 -11.90 -7.06
CA THR A 112 -0.39 -12.00 -8.29
C THR A 112 0.37 -10.68 -8.52
N THR A 113 1.68 -10.76 -8.75
CA THR A 113 2.50 -9.60 -9.13
C THR A 113 3.33 -9.93 -10.35
N THR A 114 3.22 -9.10 -11.38
CA THR A 114 4.10 -9.18 -12.55
C THR A 114 5.36 -8.37 -12.28
N VAL A 115 6.51 -9.02 -12.39
CA VAL A 115 7.83 -8.44 -12.19
C VAL A 115 8.71 -8.72 -13.41
N VAL A 116 9.91 -8.15 -13.43
CA VAL A 116 10.92 -8.50 -14.44
C VAL A 116 12.03 -9.27 -13.74
N LEU A 117 12.27 -10.49 -14.20
CA LEU A 117 13.37 -11.33 -13.73
C LEU A 117 14.06 -11.95 -14.92
N GLU A 118 15.39 -11.89 -14.94
CA GLU A 118 16.22 -12.44 -16.01
C GLU A 118 15.83 -11.87 -17.39
N GLY A 119 15.50 -10.59 -17.43
CA GLY A 119 15.10 -9.86 -18.63
C GLY A 119 13.70 -10.21 -19.18
N LYS A 120 12.86 -10.94 -18.44
CA LYS A 120 11.53 -11.38 -18.87
C LYS A 120 10.44 -11.06 -17.87
N ASP A 121 9.23 -10.89 -18.40
CA ASP A 121 8.01 -10.80 -17.60
C ASP A 121 7.83 -12.10 -16.81
N THR A 122 7.80 -11.98 -15.49
CA THR A 122 7.65 -13.09 -14.57
C THR A 122 6.51 -12.80 -13.62
N THR A 123 5.52 -13.69 -13.61
CA THR A 123 4.41 -13.60 -12.66
C THR A 123 4.78 -14.33 -11.37
N ILE A 124 4.86 -13.60 -10.27
CA ILE A 124 4.98 -14.17 -8.94
C ILE A 124 3.58 -14.33 -8.36
N VAL A 125 3.19 -15.58 -8.10
CA VAL A 125 1.94 -15.90 -7.40
C VAL A 125 2.27 -16.19 -5.94
N GLN A 126 1.82 -15.31 -5.05
CA GLN A 126 1.98 -15.45 -3.61
C GLN A 126 0.67 -15.89 -2.98
N ASN A 127 0.66 -17.13 -2.49
CA ASN A 127 -0.43 -17.63 -1.68
C ASN A 127 -0.17 -17.28 -0.21
N SER A 128 -1.05 -16.49 0.37
CA SER A 128 -1.02 -16.08 1.76
C SER A 128 -2.25 -16.62 2.48
N PRO A 129 -2.13 -17.26 3.66
CA PRO A 129 -3.30 -17.52 4.47
C PRO A 129 -3.97 -16.18 4.86
N LEU A 130 -5.31 -16.13 4.83
CA LEU A 130 -6.07 -14.96 5.24
C LEU A 130 -5.89 -14.70 6.73
N GLY A 131 -5.75 -15.75 7.53
CA GLY A 131 -5.63 -15.64 8.99
C GLY A 131 -4.23 -15.35 9.51
N SER A 132 -3.16 -15.81 8.85
CA SER A 132 -1.77 -15.75 9.35
C SER A 132 -0.74 -16.04 8.25
N TYR A 133 0.55 -16.10 8.58
CA TYR A 133 1.61 -16.59 7.68
C TYR A 133 2.10 -17.97 8.13
N THR A 134 2.72 -18.73 7.23
CA THR A 134 3.61 -19.83 7.67
C THR A 134 4.79 -19.24 8.44
N GLU A 135 5.35 -19.99 9.39
CA GLU A 135 6.49 -19.50 10.19
C GLU A 135 7.66 -19.06 9.29
N GLN A 136 7.95 -19.83 8.25
CA GLN A 136 9.02 -19.55 7.30
C GLN A 136 8.78 -18.23 6.57
N ALA A 137 7.58 -18.05 5.98
CA ALA A 137 7.26 -16.82 5.27
C ALA A 137 7.29 -15.59 6.19
N ALA A 138 6.81 -15.73 7.42
CA ALA A 138 6.91 -14.67 8.43
C ALA A 138 8.37 -14.32 8.75
N ARG A 139 9.24 -15.33 8.91
CA ARG A 139 10.67 -15.14 9.17
C ARG A 139 11.36 -14.38 8.05
N GLU A 140 11.12 -14.79 6.81
CA GLU A 140 11.70 -14.18 5.61
C GLU A 140 11.23 -12.73 5.46
N LYS A 141 9.91 -12.49 5.52
CA LYS A 141 9.32 -11.15 5.48
C LYS A 141 9.88 -10.23 6.55
N PHE A 142 9.95 -10.71 7.79
CA PHE A 142 10.48 -9.92 8.91
C PHE A 142 11.97 -9.58 8.73
N THR A 143 12.78 -10.55 8.30
CA THR A 143 14.20 -10.33 8.00
C THR A 143 14.39 -9.31 6.89
N ASN A 144 13.57 -9.40 5.83
CA ASN A 144 13.58 -8.43 4.73
C ASN A 144 13.18 -7.04 5.22
N SER A 145 12.13 -6.91 6.05
CA SER A 145 11.75 -5.63 6.66
C SER A 145 12.90 -5.00 7.45
N ILE A 146 13.61 -5.76 8.30
CA ILE A 146 14.75 -5.24 9.07
C ILE A 146 15.86 -4.74 8.14
N ARG A 147 16.24 -5.54 7.14
CA ARG A 147 17.29 -5.16 6.18
C ARG A 147 16.90 -3.88 5.44
N ALA A 148 15.66 -3.78 5.03
CA ALA A 148 15.17 -2.69 4.22
C ALA A 148 14.87 -1.41 5.04
N THR A 149 14.58 -1.54 6.34
CA THR A 149 14.49 -0.39 7.27
C THR A 149 15.80 0.39 7.33
N ARG A 150 16.95 -0.30 7.18
CA ARG A 150 18.26 0.38 7.13
C ARG A 150 18.35 1.36 5.95
N LEU A 151 17.80 0.99 4.79
CA LEU A 151 17.70 1.89 3.65
C LEU A 151 16.80 3.09 3.94
N ALA A 152 15.68 2.88 4.63
CA ALA A 152 14.76 3.95 5.02
C ALA A 152 15.36 4.95 6.03
N THR A 153 16.41 4.56 6.77
CA THR A 153 17.17 5.46 7.66
C THR A 153 18.21 6.32 6.93
N ALA A 154 18.42 6.11 5.63
CA ALA A 154 19.35 6.91 4.84
C ALA A 154 18.97 8.39 4.84
N ALA A 155 20.00 9.26 4.82
CA ALA A 155 19.81 10.70 4.71
C ALA A 155 18.98 11.03 3.46
N ASN A 156 17.98 11.92 3.62
CA ASN A 156 17.07 12.36 2.55
C ASN A 156 16.17 11.27 1.95
N CYS A 157 15.99 10.12 2.60
CA CYS A 157 14.99 9.14 2.19
C CYS A 157 13.59 9.80 2.10
N PRO A 158 12.90 9.74 0.93
CA PRO A 158 11.64 10.46 0.68
C PRO A 158 10.41 9.76 1.27
N PHE A 159 10.59 8.57 1.82
CA PHE A 159 9.52 7.80 2.46
C PHE A 159 9.91 7.42 3.90
N ILE A 160 8.99 6.76 4.57
CA ILE A 160 9.20 5.96 5.77
C ILE A 160 8.61 4.57 5.52
N VAL A 161 9.03 3.59 6.31
CA VAL A 161 8.53 2.21 6.22
C VAL A 161 7.96 1.81 7.58
N PRO A 162 6.98 0.89 7.63
CA PRO A 162 6.56 0.28 8.88
C PRO A 162 7.76 -0.33 9.62
N LEU A 163 7.93 0.00 10.90
CA LEU A 163 9.04 -0.51 11.69
C LEU A 163 8.70 -1.93 12.15
N PRO A 164 9.47 -2.98 11.80
CA PRO A 164 9.23 -4.31 12.35
C PRO A 164 9.47 -4.30 13.87
N ILE A 165 8.49 -4.75 14.64
CA ILE A 165 8.53 -4.75 16.11
C ILE A 165 8.74 -6.16 16.65
N THR A 166 7.86 -7.09 16.30
CA THR A 166 7.91 -8.46 16.83
C THR A 166 7.26 -9.43 15.87
N ARG A 167 7.59 -10.72 16.05
CA ARG A 167 6.93 -11.85 15.41
C ARG A 167 6.25 -12.69 16.47
N ILE A 168 5.06 -13.19 16.17
CA ILE A 168 4.23 -13.98 17.09
C ILE A 168 4.03 -15.34 16.46
N HIS A 169 4.25 -16.41 17.21
CA HIS A 169 3.98 -17.79 16.79
C HIS A 169 2.74 -18.30 17.48
N TYR A 170 1.81 -18.85 16.72
CA TYR A 170 0.67 -19.58 17.26
C TYR A 170 1.08 -21.02 17.52
N GLN A 171 1.03 -21.46 18.77
CA GLN A 171 1.49 -22.81 19.16
C GLN A 171 0.49 -23.88 18.71
N ASP A 172 -0.80 -23.58 18.80
CA ASP A 172 -1.87 -24.55 18.57
C ASP A 172 -2.49 -24.49 17.16
N ILE A 173 -1.97 -23.60 16.31
CA ILE A 173 -2.51 -23.40 14.96
C ILE A 173 -1.48 -23.87 13.94
N PRO A 174 -1.61 -25.10 13.41
CA PRO A 174 -0.69 -25.59 12.41
C PRO A 174 -0.87 -24.81 11.09
N ASP A 175 0.23 -24.62 10.38
CA ASP A 175 0.15 -24.32 8.96
C ASP A 175 -0.27 -25.58 8.19
N GLY A 176 -0.78 -25.38 6.97
CA GLY A 176 -1.24 -26.50 6.12
C GLY A 176 -0.12 -27.46 5.67
N GLN A 177 1.12 -27.28 6.13
CA GLN A 177 2.29 -28.09 5.85
C GLN A 177 2.88 -28.75 7.13
N GLY A 178 2.20 -28.60 8.28
CA GLY A 178 2.62 -29.20 9.55
C GLY A 178 3.57 -28.34 10.39
N GLY A 179 3.88 -27.11 9.95
CA GLY A 179 4.59 -26.09 10.72
C GLY A 179 3.65 -25.22 11.57
N ARG A 180 4.16 -24.12 12.13
CA ARG A 180 3.37 -23.16 12.93
C ARG A 180 2.90 -21.98 12.09
N GLN A 181 1.72 -21.47 12.41
CA GLN A 181 1.28 -20.17 11.92
C GLN A 181 1.95 -19.03 12.69
N SER A 182 2.10 -17.87 12.05
CA SER A 182 2.75 -16.70 12.64
C SER A 182 2.06 -15.39 12.24
N ALA A 183 2.05 -14.43 13.17
CA ALA A 183 1.72 -13.03 12.89
C ALA A 183 2.99 -12.17 12.92
N LEU A 184 2.92 -11.06 12.22
CA LEU A 184 3.94 -10.02 12.20
C LEU A 184 3.36 -8.73 12.76
N VAL A 185 4.16 -8.01 13.53
CA VAL A 185 3.77 -6.77 14.19
C VAL A 185 4.70 -5.65 13.73
N TRP A 186 4.11 -4.56 13.26
CA TRP A 186 4.83 -3.37 12.83
C TRP A 186 4.27 -2.11 13.49
N GLY A 187 5.16 -1.14 13.72
CA GLY A 187 4.76 0.21 14.07
C GLY A 187 4.52 1.00 12.78
N CYS A 188 3.33 1.58 12.67
CA CYS A 188 2.87 2.33 11.52
C CYS A 188 2.60 3.80 11.88
N PRO A 189 2.88 4.74 10.96
CA PRO A 189 2.46 6.13 11.07
C PRO A 189 1.01 6.32 10.59
N ALA A 190 0.45 7.50 10.89
CA ALA A 190 -0.82 7.99 10.33
C ALA A 190 -2.00 7.04 10.50
N LYS A 191 -2.04 6.34 11.63
CA LYS A 191 -3.03 5.32 11.95
C LYS A 191 -3.13 4.18 10.94
N GLY A 192 -2.05 3.94 10.20
CA GLY A 192 -2.00 3.03 9.07
C GLY A 192 -2.98 3.36 7.93
N ALA A 193 -3.40 4.62 7.83
CA ALA A 193 -4.26 5.08 6.75
C ALA A 193 -3.56 4.87 5.40
N ARG A 194 -4.33 4.36 4.43
CA ARG A 194 -3.91 4.17 3.04
C ARG A 194 -4.52 5.25 2.14
N ALA A 195 -3.84 5.60 1.05
CA ALA A 195 -4.26 6.69 0.18
C ALA A 195 -5.57 6.39 -0.58
N ASP A 196 -5.84 5.12 -0.88
CA ASP A 196 -7.11 4.65 -1.44
C ASP A 196 -8.33 4.98 -0.55
N GLY A 197 -8.17 5.00 0.78
CA GLY A 197 -9.17 5.50 1.73
C GLY A 197 -9.63 6.94 1.44
N HIS A 198 -8.74 7.79 0.91
CA HIS A 198 -9.08 9.16 0.52
C HIS A 198 -9.75 9.25 -0.86
N VAL A 199 -9.58 8.24 -1.71
CA VAL A 199 -10.34 8.10 -2.97
C VAL A 199 -11.82 7.88 -2.64
N PHE A 200 -12.13 7.01 -1.68
CA PHE A 200 -13.51 6.81 -1.22
C PHE A 200 -14.13 8.07 -0.60
N ALA A 201 -13.38 8.77 0.25
CA ALA A 201 -13.83 10.03 0.83
C ALA A 201 -14.12 11.07 -0.26
N LEU A 202 -13.29 11.13 -1.31
CA LEU A 202 -13.55 12.00 -2.47
C LEU A 202 -14.91 11.66 -3.10
N PHE A 203 -15.18 10.39 -3.38
CA PHE A 203 -16.47 10.00 -3.98
C PHE A 203 -17.66 10.39 -3.09
N ASN A 204 -17.60 10.08 -1.80
CA ASN A 204 -18.69 10.39 -0.87
C ASN A 204 -19.00 11.89 -0.79
N HIS A 205 -17.98 12.75 -0.93
CA HIS A 205 -18.16 14.20 -0.95
C HIS A 205 -18.59 14.73 -2.32
N ALA A 206 -18.02 14.22 -3.40
CA ALA A 206 -18.30 14.68 -4.76
C ALA A 206 -19.70 14.27 -5.24
N THR A 207 -20.32 13.22 -4.69
CA THR A 207 -21.67 12.79 -5.12
C THR A 207 -22.79 13.25 -4.18
N ALA A 208 -22.48 14.02 -3.12
CA ALA A 208 -23.44 14.46 -2.11
C ALA A 208 -24.26 15.68 -2.56
N ASN A 209 -25.36 15.48 -3.30
CA ASN A 209 -26.34 16.53 -3.64
C ASN A 209 -25.75 17.84 -4.22
N LEU A 210 -24.60 17.76 -4.90
CA LEU A 210 -23.93 18.87 -5.57
C LEU A 210 -24.37 18.94 -7.04
N ASP A 211 -24.42 20.16 -7.60
CA ASP A 211 -24.56 20.32 -9.06
C ASP A 211 -23.29 19.87 -9.79
N LYS A 212 -23.42 19.55 -11.09
CA LYS A 212 -22.33 18.98 -11.89
C LYS A 212 -21.02 19.78 -11.82
N LYS A 213 -21.10 21.11 -11.84
CA LYS A 213 -19.94 22.00 -11.80
C LYS A 213 -19.27 21.95 -10.44
N GLN A 214 -20.05 21.99 -9.36
CA GLN A 214 -19.54 21.85 -7.99
C GLN A 214 -18.85 20.49 -7.77
N GLN A 215 -19.37 19.42 -8.39
CA GLN A 215 -18.74 18.10 -8.35
C GLN A 215 -17.36 18.13 -9.03
N GLU A 216 -17.28 18.68 -10.24
CA GLU A 216 -16.02 18.81 -10.99
C GLU A 216 -14.99 19.69 -10.28
N ASP A 217 -15.43 20.83 -9.71
CA ASP A 217 -14.59 21.72 -8.92
C ASP A 217 -14.05 21.02 -7.66
N THR A 218 -14.88 20.21 -6.99
CA THR A 218 -14.49 19.43 -5.81
C THR A 218 -13.44 18.38 -6.16
N VAL A 219 -13.63 17.65 -7.25
CA VAL A 219 -12.65 16.66 -7.73
C VAL A 219 -11.34 17.34 -8.11
N SER A 220 -11.40 18.42 -8.89
CA SER A 220 -10.22 19.18 -9.33
C SER A 220 -9.42 19.71 -8.14
N LYS A 221 -10.10 20.30 -7.15
CA LYS A 221 -9.47 20.76 -5.90
C LYS A 221 -8.82 19.61 -5.14
N LYS A 222 -9.45 18.44 -5.08
CA LYS A 222 -8.85 17.27 -4.41
C LYS A 222 -7.61 16.77 -5.14
N PHE A 223 -7.60 16.76 -6.46
CA PHE A 223 -6.38 16.44 -7.21
C PHE A 223 -5.26 17.39 -6.86
N GLN A 224 -5.50 18.70 -6.95
CA GLN A 224 -4.50 19.73 -6.66
C GLN A 224 -3.95 19.65 -5.22
N THR A 225 -4.83 19.42 -4.24
CA THR A 225 -4.45 19.50 -2.82
C THR A 225 -3.98 18.18 -2.22
N PHE A 226 -4.29 17.05 -2.85
CA PHE A 226 -4.00 15.71 -2.32
C PHE A 226 -3.27 14.81 -3.32
N PHE A 227 -3.86 14.53 -4.48
CA PHE A 227 -3.31 13.52 -5.40
C PHE A 227 -2.03 13.98 -6.11
N LEU A 228 -1.97 15.21 -6.63
CA LEU A 228 -0.77 15.70 -7.33
C LEU A 228 0.44 15.76 -6.40
N PRO A 229 0.34 16.28 -5.16
CA PRO A 229 1.45 16.23 -4.21
C PRO A 229 1.83 14.79 -3.80
N LEU A 230 0.84 13.89 -3.68
CA LEU A 230 1.07 12.48 -3.35
C LEU A 230 1.83 11.76 -4.47
N LEU A 231 1.37 11.93 -5.72
CA LEU A 231 2.03 11.38 -6.92
C LEU A 231 3.46 11.88 -7.05
N ASN A 232 3.71 13.16 -6.76
CA ASN A 232 5.07 13.68 -6.71
C ASN A 232 5.94 12.96 -5.65
N ALA A 233 5.40 12.72 -4.46
CA ALA A 233 6.11 11.96 -3.42
C ALA A 233 6.33 10.48 -3.79
N MET A 234 5.37 9.86 -4.49
CA MET A 234 5.53 8.51 -5.06
C MET A 234 6.65 8.48 -6.10
N GLY A 235 6.68 9.43 -7.04
CA GLY A 235 7.74 9.54 -8.04
C GLY A 235 9.13 9.68 -7.41
N ARG A 236 9.26 10.53 -6.38
CA ARG A 236 10.52 10.68 -5.61
C ARG A 236 10.93 9.37 -4.93
N SER A 237 9.96 8.62 -4.41
CA SER A 237 10.18 7.34 -3.74
C SER A 237 10.62 6.25 -4.72
N ALA A 238 9.98 6.17 -5.88
CA ALA A 238 10.36 5.25 -6.95
C ALA A 238 11.78 5.57 -7.47
N ARG A 239 12.11 6.84 -7.70
CA ARG A 239 13.47 7.23 -8.10
C ARG A 239 14.49 6.81 -7.06
N PHE A 240 14.22 7.08 -5.78
CA PHE A 240 15.13 6.71 -4.69
C PHE A 240 15.36 5.19 -4.67
N LEU A 241 14.31 4.38 -4.81
CA LEU A 241 14.40 2.93 -4.90
C LEU A 241 15.26 2.48 -6.09
N HIS A 242 14.97 2.99 -7.29
CA HIS A 242 15.70 2.64 -8.51
C HIS A 242 17.18 3.02 -8.44
N GLN A 243 17.52 4.16 -7.82
CA GLN A 243 18.91 4.57 -7.58
C GLN A 243 19.66 3.65 -6.62
N HIS A 244 18.93 2.90 -5.78
CA HIS A 244 19.49 1.87 -4.90
C HIS A 244 19.35 0.47 -5.50
N GLY A 245 18.99 0.35 -6.79
CA GLY A 245 18.86 -0.93 -7.48
C GLY A 245 17.71 -1.78 -6.96
N LEU A 246 16.60 -1.15 -6.55
CA LEU A 246 15.42 -1.83 -6.02
C LEU A 246 14.16 -1.38 -6.76
N CYS A 247 13.22 -2.30 -6.99
CA CYS A 247 11.87 -2.04 -7.49
C CYS A 247 10.83 -2.55 -6.48
N HIS A 248 9.69 -1.86 -6.37
CA HIS A 248 8.60 -2.25 -5.48
C HIS A 248 7.55 -3.11 -6.18
N TYR A 249 7.32 -2.90 -7.48
CA TYR A 249 6.30 -3.51 -8.33
C TYR A 249 4.84 -3.34 -7.86
N GLN A 250 4.62 -2.64 -6.74
CA GLN A 250 3.33 -2.55 -6.07
C GLN A 250 3.09 -1.20 -5.40
N MET A 251 3.70 -0.14 -5.93
CA MET A 251 3.52 1.22 -5.42
C MET A 251 2.14 1.76 -5.86
N THR A 252 1.08 1.29 -5.21
CA THR A 252 -0.31 1.66 -5.49
C THR A 252 -0.90 2.52 -4.37
N TYR A 253 -2.07 3.12 -4.58
CA TYR A 253 -2.75 3.89 -3.52
C TYR A 253 -3.14 3.04 -2.30
N GLY A 254 -3.27 1.71 -2.45
CA GLY A 254 -3.48 0.79 -1.33
C GLY A 254 -2.21 0.53 -0.51
N ASN A 255 -1.04 0.68 -1.11
CA ASN A 255 0.26 0.41 -0.49
C ASN A 255 1.05 1.65 -0.10
N ILE A 256 0.44 2.82 -0.13
CA ILE A 256 1.04 4.07 0.38
C ILE A 256 0.13 4.75 1.39
N SER A 257 0.72 5.48 2.32
CA SER A 257 -0.05 6.39 3.17
C SER A 257 -0.43 7.67 2.43
N PRO A 258 -1.41 8.42 2.96
CA PRO A 258 -1.52 9.86 2.71
C PRO A 258 -0.19 10.57 2.95
N LEU A 259 -0.04 11.77 2.38
CA LEU A 259 1.15 12.58 2.60
C LEU A 259 1.35 12.90 4.08
N LEU A 260 2.54 12.55 4.54
CA LEU A 260 3.09 12.85 5.85
C LEU A 260 4.08 13.99 5.70
N ARG A 261 4.44 14.61 6.83
CA ARG A 261 5.51 15.60 6.88
C ARG A 261 6.56 15.14 7.86
N ASP A 262 7.82 15.25 7.46
CA ASP A 262 8.91 15.09 8.42
C ASP A 262 9.01 16.30 9.35
N ARG A 263 9.93 16.23 10.32
CA ARG A 263 10.19 17.33 11.27
C ARG A 263 10.61 18.66 10.62
N HIS A 264 10.99 18.64 9.35
CA HIS A 264 11.38 19.80 8.55
C HIS A 264 10.26 20.24 7.58
N GLY A 265 9.06 19.65 7.71
CA GLY A 265 7.91 19.96 6.86
C GLY A 265 7.96 19.32 5.47
N ARG A 266 8.97 18.50 5.15
CA ARG A 266 9.14 17.90 3.83
C ARG A 266 8.12 16.77 3.63
N PRO A 267 7.45 16.70 2.47
CA PRO A 267 6.46 15.66 2.19
C PRO A 267 7.13 14.29 2.15
N LYS A 268 6.51 13.33 2.83
CA LYS A 268 6.88 11.92 2.85
C LYS A 268 5.64 11.05 2.65
N ILE A 269 5.85 9.82 2.21
CA ILE A 269 4.85 8.75 2.27
C ILE A 269 5.36 7.63 3.16
N CYS A 270 4.46 6.90 3.81
CA CYS A 270 4.77 5.57 4.31
C CYS A 270 4.57 4.59 3.16
N LEU A 271 5.58 3.80 2.82
CA LEU A 271 5.47 2.75 1.81
C LEU A 271 5.32 1.39 2.52
N TYR A 272 4.19 0.74 2.26
CA TYR A 272 3.79 -0.53 2.84
C TYR A 272 4.09 -1.69 1.89
N ASP A 273 3.97 -2.92 2.40
CA ASP A 273 4.43 -4.13 1.73
C ASP A 273 5.92 -4.07 1.32
N TRP A 274 6.69 -3.24 2.01
CA TRP A 274 8.11 -3.00 1.73
C TRP A 274 8.97 -4.26 1.86
N GLU A 275 8.49 -5.30 2.54
CA GLU A 275 9.19 -6.58 2.62
C GLU A 275 9.21 -7.38 1.31
N THR A 276 8.50 -6.93 0.27
CA THR A 276 8.44 -7.55 -1.06
C THR A 276 9.32 -6.86 -2.10
N LEU A 277 10.12 -5.85 -1.72
CA LEU A 277 11.08 -5.23 -2.64
C LEU A 277 11.98 -6.26 -3.32
N LEU A 278 12.19 -6.07 -4.62
CA LEU A 278 13.08 -6.89 -5.42
C LEU A 278 14.24 -6.06 -5.95
N PRO A 279 15.44 -6.66 -6.12
CA PRO A 279 16.49 -6.03 -6.91
C PRO A 279 15.98 -5.66 -8.30
N THR A 280 16.36 -4.48 -8.78
CA THR A 280 16.14 -4.12 -10.19
C THR A 280 16.85 -5.15 -11.06
N ASP A 281 16.13 -5.68 -12.06
CA ASP A 281 16.69 -6.69 -12.95
C ASP A 281 17.95 -6.19 -13.66
N ALA A 282 19.02 -6.99 -13.63
CA ALA A 282 20.30 -6.61 -14.19
C ALA A 282 20.36 -6.73 -15.72
N ILE A 283 19.50 -7.56 -16.33
CA ILE A 283 19.46 -7.80 -17.78
C ILE A 283 18.62 -6.73 -18.47
N ASN A 284 17.45 -6.41 -17.90
CA ASN A 284 16.54 -5.40 -18.42
C ASN A 284 16.08 -4.41 -17.33
N PRO A 285 16.99 -3.54 -16.84
CA PRO A 285 16.68 -2.56 -15.80
C PRO A 285 15.68 -1.50 -16.27
N LEU A 286 15.59 -1.25 -17.58
CA LEU A 286 14.61 -0.31 -18.14
C LEU A 286 13.19 -0.85 -17.96
N LEU A 287 12.95 -2.10 -18.39
CA LEU A 287 11.64 -2.74 -18.24
C LEU A 287 11.26 -2.92 -16.77
N ALA A 288 12.21 -3.30 -15.90
CA ALA A 288 11.98 -3.43 -14.47
C ALA A 288 11.46 -2.12 -13.84
N ARG A 289 12.07 -0.99 -14.20
CA ARG A 289 11.61 0.34 -13.76
C ARG A 289 10.28 0.70 -14.40
N ALA A 290 10.06 0.39 -15.67
CA ALA A 290 8.80 0.65 -16.34
C ALA A 290 7.62 -0.06 -15.66
N TYR A 291 7.78 -1.32 -15.25
CA TYR A 291 6.76 -2.04 -14.46
C TYR A 291 6.48 -1.38 -13.10
N ASP A 292 7.52 -0.96 -12.39
CA ASP A 292 7.37 -0.28 -11.09
C ASP A 292 6.58 1.04 -11.24
N LEU A 293 6.97 1.88 -12.21
CA LEU A 293 6.29 3.15 -12.50
C LEU A 293 4.88 2.93 -13.08
N GLY A 294 4.71 1.89 -13.89
CA GLY A 294 3.44 1.49 -14.48
C GLY A 294 2.40 1.15 -13.42
N GLY A 295 2.79 0.55 -12.29
CA GLY A 295 1.90 0.31 -11.16
C GLY A 295 1.31 1.60 -10.57
N VAL A 296 2.11 2.66 -10.47
CA VAL A 296 1.66 3.98 -9.98
C VAL A 296 0.67 4.62 -10.95
N LEU A 297 1.01 4.61 -12.24
CA LEU A 297 0.16 5.18 -13.28
C LEU A 297 -1.14 4.39 -13.45
N GLY A 298 -1.08 3.06 -13.34
CA GLY A 298 -2.23 2.16 -13.37
C GLY A 298 -3.21 2.44 -12.23
N THR A 299 -2.74 2.58 -10.99
CA THR A 299 -3.62 2.94 -9.87
C THR A 299 -4.26 4.32 -10.04
N ASN A 300 -3.57 5.27 -10.67
CA ASN A 300 -4.12 6.60 -10.94
C ASN A 300 -5.17 6.57 -12.06
N SER A 301 -4.91 5.80 -13.13
CA SER A 301 -5.88 5.55 -14.21
C SER A 301 -7.17 4.94 -13.67
N ALA A 302 -7.06 3.94 -12.78
CA ALA A 302 -8.22 3.33 -12.14
C ALA A 302 -9.07 4.35 -11.36
N VAL A 303 -8.43 5.27 -10.63
CA VAL A 303 -9.15 6.35 -9.93
C VAL A 303 -9.85 7.30 -10.91
N LEU A 304 -9.21 7.68 -12.01
CA LEU A 304 -9.82 8.53 -13.04
C LEU A 304 -11.01 7.84 -13.72
N GLY A 305 -10.92 6.53 -14.00
CA GLY A 305 -12.03 5.74 -14.51
C GLY A 305 -13.22 5.75 -13.57
N LEU A 306 -12.99 5.52 -12.27
CA LEU A 306 -14.05 5.57 -11.25
C LEU A 306 -14.68 6.97 -11.11
N ILE A 307 -13.90 8.03 -11.28
CA ILE A 307 -14.42 9.41 -11.31
C ILE A 307 -15.29 9.63 -12.54
N SER A 308 -14.87 9.16 -13.71
CA SER A 308 -15.68 9.18 -14.93
C SER A 308 -17.01 8.47 -14.72
N GLU A 309 -17.01 7.30 -14.09
CA GLU A 309 -18.23 6.51 -13.85
C GLU A 309 -19.15 7.13 -12.80
N ARG A 310 -18.61 7.57 -11.66
CA ARG A 310 -19.41 7.95 -10.48
C ARG A 310 -19.76 9.43 -10.42
N VAL A 311 -18.89 10.29 -10.93
CA VAL A 311 -19.11 11.75 -10.96
C VAL A 311 -19.54 12.19 -12.36
N GLY A 312 -19.18 11.42 -13.40
CA GLY A 312 -19.51 11.76 -14.79
C GLY A 312 -18.77 13.00 -15.28
N MET A 313 -17.53 13.24 -14.83
CA MET A 313 -16.73 14.37 -15.28
C MET A 313 -16.62 14.42 -16.81
N SER A 314 -16.55 15.62 -17.38
CA SER A 314 -16.32 15.77 -18.81
C SER A 314 -15.00 15.10 -19.26
N PRO A 315 -14.92 14.57 -20.50
CA PRO A 315 -13.67 14.00 -21.02
C PRO A 315 -12.49 14.95 -20.96
N GLU A 316 -12.71 16.24 -21.28
CA GLU A 316 -11.65 17.28 -21.26
C GLU A 316 -11.07 17.48 -19.84
N SER A 317 -11.93 17.51 -18.82
CA SER A 317 -11.49 17.61 -17.43
C SER A 317 -10.74 16.36 -16.99
N LEU A 318 -11.20 15.16 -17.38
CA LEU A 318 -10.50 13.90 -17.10
C LEU A 318 -9.12 13.84 -17.77
N PHE A 319 -9.02 14.28 -19.03
CA PHE A 319 -7.76 14.39 -19.75
C PHE A 319 -6.79 15.33 -19.03
N THR A 320 -7.27 16.49 -18.61
CA THR A 320 -6.46 17.46 -17.87
C THR A 320 -5.97 16.90 -16.54
N LEU A 321 -6.82 16.21 -15.79
CA LEU A 321 -6.44 15.56 -14.52
C LEU A 321 -5.44 14.42 -14.74
N GLY A 322 -5.66 13.56 -15.73
CA GLY A 322 -4.76 12.47 -16.08
C GLY A 322 -3.38 12.98 -16.51
N TYR A 323 -3.37 14.00 -17.37
CA TYR A 323 -2.15 14.63 -17.84
C TYR A 323 -1.35 15.28 -16.71
N ASN A 324 -2.00 16.08 -15.87
CA ASN A 324 -1.35 16.71 -14.71
C ASN A 324 -0.83 15.66 -13.71
N SER A 325 -1.59 14.58 -13.49
CA SER A 325 -1.17 13.48 -12.62
C SER A 325 0.11 12.81 -13.13
N PHE A 326 0.16 12.53 -14.43
CA PHE A 326 1.35 11.97 -15.09
C PHE A 326 2.57 12.89 -14.93
N LEU A 327 2.42 14.19 -15.24
CA LEU A 327 3.52 15.15 -15.12
C LEU A 327 3.97 15.35 -13.68
N HIS A 328 3.06 15.39 -12.71
CA HIS A 328 3.43 15.54 -11.29
C HIS A 328 4.15 14.31 -10.74
N PHE A 329 3.74 13.11 -11.16
CA PHE A 329 4.46 11.88 -10.85
C PHE A 329 5.88 11.89 -11.42
N LEU A 330 6.01 12.17 -12.72
CA LEU A 330 7.31 12.24 -13.37
C LEU A 330 8.17 13.39 -12.82
N SER A 331 7.58 14.52 -12.45
CA SER A 331 8.27 15.62 -11.78
C SER A 331 8.90 15.16 -10.47
N GLY A 332 8.18 14.31 -9.72
CA GLY A 332 8.75 13.68 -8.53
C GLY A 332 9.91 12.75 -8.87
N TYR A 333 9.77 11.99 -9.95
CA TYR A 333 10.78 11.03 -10.39
C TYR A 333 12.05 11.69 -10.93
N THR A 334 11.94 12.73 -11.76
CA THR A 334 13.08 13.41 -12.40
C THR A 334 13.63 14.58 -11.58
N GLY A 335 12.84 15.14 -10.67
CA GLY A 335 13.19 16.37 -9.95
C GLY A 335 13.00 17.64 -10.79
N GLU A 336 12.51 17.51 -12.02
CA GLU A 336 12.15 18.65 -12.88
C GLU A 336 10.74 19.15 -12.54
N ASP A 337 10.45 20.43 -12.82
CA ASP A 337 9.08 20.92 -12.70
C ASP A 337 8.18 20.39 -13.83
N PRO A 338 6.85 20.29 -13.62
CA PRO A 338 5.92 19.75 -14.61
C PRO A 338 5.94 20.46 -15.98
N ASN A 339 6.21 21.77 -16.04
CA ASN A 339 6.22 22.52 -17.31
C ASN A 339 7.47 22.22 -18.14
N SER A 340 8.62 22.08 -17.46
CA SER A 340 9.85 21.60 -18.11
C SER A 340 9.66 20.20 -18.68
N LEU A 341 9.04 19.29 -17.92
CA LEU A 341 8.72 17.94 -18.40
C LEU A 341 7.76 17.91 -19.58
N HIS A 342 6.72 18.76 -19.57
CA HIS A 342 5.83 18.91 -20.72
C HIS A 342 6.63 19.20 -22.00
N THR A 343 7.57 20.14 -21.91
CA THR A 343 8.41 20.56 -23.04
C THR A 343 9.40 19.46 -23.44
N ASN A 344 10.08 18.85 -22.47
CA ASN A 344 11.15 17.86 -22.69
C ASN A 344 10.62 16.52 -23.20
N LEU A 345 9.47 16.08 -22.69
CA LEU A 345 8.85 14.84 -23.11
C LEU A 345 8.13 14.98 -24.45
N ASN A 346 7.75 16.19 -24.86
CA ASN A 346 7.02 16.44 -26.12
C ASN A 346 5.86 15.44 -26.33
N LEU A 347 5.12 15.15 -25.26
CA LEU A 347 3.98 14.24 -25.22
C LEU A 347 2.70 15.07 -25.20
N THR A 348 1.79 14.75 -26.12
CA THR A 348 0.44 15.30 -26.14
C THR A 348 -0.41 14.72 -25.02
N GLN A 349 -1.45 15.45 -24.60
CA GLN A 349 -2.43 14.95 -23.63
C GLN A 349 -3.10 13.66 -24.13
N ASN A 350 -3.34 13.57 -25.43
CA ASN A 350 -3.98 12.42 -26.06
C ASN A 350 -3.09 11.16 -26.01
N GLU A 351 -1.79 11.27 -26.26
CA GLU A 351 -0.87 10.13 -26.16
C GLU A 351 -0.82 9.55 -24.74
N ILE A 352 -0.74 10.42 -23.73
CA ILE A 352 -0.77 9.98 -22.32
C ILE A 352 -2.11 9.34 -21.97
N PHE A 353 -3.22 9.94 -22.40
CA PHE A 353 -4.53 9.37 -22.09
C PHE A 353 -4.75 8.02 -22.79
N GLN A 354 -4.37 7.89 -24.07
CA GLN A 354 -4.43 6.62 -24.79
C GLN A 354 -3.56 5.55 -24.13
N SER A 355 -2.45 5.94 -23.50
CA SER A 355 -1.63 4.99 -22.74
C SER A 355 -2.39 4.40 -21.54
N PHE A 356 -3.29 5.16 -20.93
CA PHE A 356 -4.07 4.73 -19.77
C PHE A 356 -5.22 3.77 -20.09
N GLU A 357 -5.50 3.49 -21.37
CA GLU A 357 -6.52 2.52 -21.79
C GLU A 357 -6.15 1.07 -21.45
N SER A 358 -4.85 0.74 -21.31
CA SER A 358 -4.42 -0.58 -20.87
C SER A 358 -3.03 -0.56 -20.21
N PRO A 359 -2.72 -1.52 -19.31
CA PRO A 359 -1.40 -1.62 -18.70
C PRO A 359 -0.25 -1.72 -19.72
N HIS A 360 -0.44 -2.46 -20.82
CA HIS A 360 0.58 -2.60 -21.86
C HIS A 360 0.93 -1.27 -22.54
N LYS A 361 -0.07 -0.44 -22.85
CA LYS A 361 0.20 0.87 -23.48
C LYS A 361 0.92 1.83 -22.54
N VAL A 362 0.67 1.75 -21.23
CA VAL A 362 1.46 2.49 -20.22
C VAL A 362 2.92 2.03 -20.25
N LEU A 363 3.16 0.73 -20.31
CA LEU A 363 4.51 0.17 -20.38
C LEU A 363 5.23 0.61 -21.66
N ASP A 364 4.58 0.53 -22.82
CA ASP A 364 5.14 0.98 -24.10
C ASP A 364 5.54 2.46 -24.04
N LEU A 365 4.65 3.32 -23.52
CA LEU A 365 4.95 4.74 -23.33
C LEU A 365 6.17 4.95 -22.42
N LEU A 366 6.26 4.20 -21.32
CA LEU A 366 7.35 4.30 -20.36
C LEU A 366 8.69 3.84 -20.96
N VAL A 367 8.71 2.69 -21.62
CA VAL A 367 9.92 2.05 -22.17
C VAL A 367 10.42 2.78 -23.42
N ASP A 368 9.54 3.10 -24.35
CA ASP A 368 9.94 3.62 -25.66
C ASP A 368 10.15 5.13 -25.66
N THR A 369 9.49 5.84 -24.75
CA THR A 369 9.44 7.31 -24.78
C THR A 369 9.95 7.96 -23.51
N VAL A 370 9.37 7.65 -22.35
CA VAL A 370 9.60 8.43 -21.13
C VAL A 370 10.98 8.16 -20.54
N LEU A 371 11.27 6.90 -20.18
CA LEU A 371 12.51 6.53 -19.49
C LEU A 371 13.77 6.86 -20.30
N PRO A 372 13.83 6.58 -21.64
CA PRO A 372 14.99 6.94 -22.45
C PRO A 372 15.25 8.46 -22.58
N ARG A 373 14.27 9.30 -22.29
CA ARG A 373 14.40 10.77 -22.35
C ARG A 373 14.83 11.37 -21.02
N ILE A 374 14.41 10.78 -19.90
CA ILE A 374 14.70 11.31 -18.56
C ILE A 374 15.98 10.75 -17.92
N ASP A 375 16.55 9.67 -18.48
CA ASP A 375 17.83 9.10 -18.04
C ASP A 375 19.06 9.69 -18.78
N ARG A 376 18.85 10.63 -19.72
CA ARG A 376 19.92 11.36 -20.41
C ARG A 376 20.44 12.50 -19.55
#